data_AF-A0A7S1BCP6-F1
#
_entry.id   AF-A0A7S1BCP6-F1
#
_cell.length_a   1.000
_cell.length_b   1.000
_cell.length_c   1.000
_cell.angle_alpha   90.00
_cell.angle_beta   90.00
_cell.angle_gamma   90.00
#
_symmetry.space_group_name_H-M   'P 1'
#
loop_
_entity.id
_entity.type
_entity.pdbx_description
1 polymer ?
#
loop_
_entity_poly.entity_id
_entity_poly.type
_entity_poly.pdbx_seq_one_letter_code
_entity_poly.pdbx_strand_id
1 'polypeptide(L)'
;DERHSPRRLPRRSLRALTLFFFRAGRDTDLAEVVQLVAAVRAKGEGEAVLVNYAKGGVPFINRIRVQPLRDETGRVTHMVGVLEDVMRVEDAEPPLQNIYG
;
A
#
# COMPACT_ATOMS: atom_id res chain seq x y z
N ASP A 1 27.47 9.90 -24.47
CA ASP A 1 28.33 8.92 -23.80
C ASP A 1 28.25 9.16 -22.30
N GLU A 2 28.38 8.10 -21.52
CA GLU A 2 28.41 8.02 -20.06
C GLU A 2 27.10 8.03 -19.25
N ARG A 3 26.82 6.83 -18.73
CA ARG A 3 26.43 6.52 -17.34
C ARG A 3 24.96 6.62 -16.94
N HIS A 4 24.18 5.59 -17.27
CA HIS A 4 23.15 5.07 -16.35
C HIS A 4 23.18 3.54 -16.33
N SER A 5 24.15 2.99 -15.58
CA SER A 5 24.12 1.60 -15.13
C SER A 5 22.95 1.38 -14.18
N PRO A 6 22.14 0.32 -14.32
CA PRO A 6 21.05 0.04 -13.39
C PRO A 6 21.64 -0.36 -12.04
N ARG A 7 21.46 0.50 -11.03
CA ARG A 7 21.83 0.21 -9.64
C ARG A 7 21.11 -1.07 -9.20
N ARG A 8 21.85 -2.16 -9.05
CA ARG A 8 21.39 -3.37 -8.35
C ARG A 8 21.09 -2.98 -6.89
N LEU A 9 19.81 -2.92 -6.53
CA LEU A 9 19.38 -2.66 -5.16
C LEU A 9 19.55 -3.93 -4.30
N PRO A 10 19.99 -3.83 -3.04
CA PRO A 10 20.25 -4.99 -2.20
C PRO A 10 18.95 -5.68 -1.72
N ARG A 11 19.04 -7.00 -1.56
CA ARG A 11 17.98 -7.91 -1.08
C ARG A 11 17.58 -7.62 0.37
N ARG A 12 16.37 -7.09 0.55
CA ARG A 12 15.37 -7.38 1.62
C ARG A 12 14.27 -6.31 1.58
N SER A 13 13.22 -6.61 0.82
CA SER A 13 12.06 -5.75 0.56
C SER A 13 11.12 -5.68 1.76
N LEU A 14 11.43 -4.79 2.69
CA LEU A 14 10.47 -4.19 3.62
C LEU A 14 10.32 -2.67 3.41
N ARG A 15 11.16 -2.08 2.55
CA ARG A 15 11.22 -0.63 2.31
C ARG A 15 10.00 -0.05 1.57
N ALA A 16 9.27 -0.86 0.80
CA ALA A 16 8.07 -0.39 0.11
C ALA A 16 6.92 -0.12 1.10
N LEU A 17 6.76 -0.97 2.12
CA LEU A 17 5.66 -0.85 3.09
C LEU A 17 5.83 0.30 4.08
N THR A 18 7.06 0.66 4.44
CA THR A 18 7.33 1.80 5.33
C THR A 18 6.86 3.12 4.71
N LEU A 19 6.92 3.28 3.39
CA LEU A 19 6.44 4.50 2.73
C LEU A 19 4.91 4.65 2.76
N PHE A 20 4.14 3.56 2.89
CA PHE A 20 2.67 3.62 2.91
C PHE A 20 2.11 4.30 4.15
N PHE A 21 2.73 4.07 5.31
CA PHE A 21 2.26 4.64 6.57
C PHE A 21 2.65 6.10 6.77
N PHE A 22 3.75 6.56 6.18
CA PHE A 22 4.20 7.96 6.33
C PHE A 22 3.26 8.98 5.66
N ARG A 23 2.30 8.53 4.85
CA ARG A 23 1.27 9.40 4.22
C ARG A 23 -0.12 9.14 4.77
N ALA A 24 -0.24 8.41 5.89
CA ALA A 24 -1.49 8.37 6.64
C ALA A 24 -1.71 9.76 7.28
N GLY A 25 -2.80 10.43 6.91
CA GLY A 25 -3.20 11.72 7.48
C GLY A 25 -4.47 11.58 8.31
N ARG A 26 -5.15 12.70 8.58
CA ARG A 26 -6.29 12.75 9.51
C ARG A 26 -7.45 11.84 9.10
N ASP A 27 -7.63 11.63 7.81
CA ASP A 27 -8.77 10.89 7.26
C ASP A 27 -8.43 9.43 6.93
N THR A 28 -7.22 8.98 7.27
CA THR A 28 -6.81 7.59 7.09
C THR A 28 -7.38 6.73 8.21
N ASP A 29 -8.14 5.70 7.86
CA ASP A 29 -8.64 4.72 8.83
C ASP A 29 -7.50 3.89 9.42
N LEU A 30 -7.24 4.08 10.72
CA LEU A 30 -6.20 3.36 11.44
C LEU A 30 -6.54 1.88 11.66
N ALA A 31 -7.82 1.51 11.70
CA ALA A 31 -8.23 0.12 11.83
C ALA A 31 -7.85 -0.68 10.58
N GLU A 32 -8.14 -0.14 9.39
CA GLU A 32 -7.74 -0.70 8.10
C GLU A 32 -6.21 -0.85 7.99
N VAL A 33 -5.47 0.17 8.43
CA VAL A 33 -4.00 0.13 8.54
C VAL A 33 -3.54 -1.03 9.43
N VAL A 34 -4.12 -1.17 10.63
CA VAL A 34 -3.73 -2.21 11.59
C VAL A 34 -4.03 -3.60 11.03
N GLN A 35 -5.18 -3.78 10.38
CA GLN A 35 -5.54 -5.06 9.74
C GLN A 35 -4.55 -5.43 8.63
N LEU A 36 -4.22 -4.49 7.74
CA LEU A 36 -3.25 -4.73 6.68
C LEU A 36 -1.86 -5.06 7.24
N VAL A 37 -1.42 -4.36 8.29
CA VAL A 37 -0.16 -4.66 8.98
C VAL A 37 -0.19 -6.07 9.59
N ALA A 38 -1.30 -6.47 10.21
CA ALA A 38 -1.45 -7.79 10.79
C ALA A 38 -1.36 -8.89 9.71
N ALA A 39 -2.01 -8.70 8.57
CA ALA A 39 -1.92 -9.61 7.42
C ALA A 39 -0.47 -9.77 6.92
N VAL A 40 0.25 -8.65 6.74
CA VAL A 40 1.67 -8.67 6.34
C VAL A 40 2.53 -9.39 7.37
N ARG A 41 2.33 -9.15 8.67
CA ARG A 41 3.07 -9.82 9.75
C ARG A 41 2.81 -11.31 9.79
N ALA A 42 1.58 -11.73 9.51
CA ALA A 42 1.19 -13.13 9.37
C ALA A 42 1.70 -13.78 8.08
N LYS A 43 2.38 -13.03 7.19
CA LYS A 43 2.77 -13.47 5.83
C LYS A 43 1.57 -13.93 5.00
N GLY A 44 0.41 -13.34 5.28
CA GLY A 44 -0.85 -13.59 4.61
C GLY A 44 -1.14 -12.54 3.54
N GLU A 45 -2.28 -12.75 2.88
CA GLU A 45 -2.84 -11.79 1.94
C GLU A 45 -3.69 -10.76 2.69
N GLY A 46 -3.79 -9.56 2.14
CA GLY A 46 -4.60 -8.50 2.72
C GLY A 46 -4.93 -7.42 1.71
N GLU A 47 -6.01 -6.71 1.97
CA GLU A 47 -6.45 -5.55 1.18
C GLU A 47 -6.93 -4.49 2.15
N ALA A 48 -6.66 -3.23 1.84
CA ALA A 48 -7.20 -2.09 2.56
C ALA A 48 -7.39 -0.93 1.58
N VAL A 49 -8.40 -0.11 1.81
CA VAL A 49 -8.62 1.13 1.07
C VAL A 49 -8.35 2.29 2.02
N LEU A 50 -7.32 3.08 1.73
CA LEU A 50 -6.82 4.11 2.61
C LEU A 50 -6.85 5.47 1.92
N VAL A 51 -7.20 6.52 2.66
CA VAL A 51 -6.89 7.89 2.23
C VAL A 51 -5.40 8.13 2.37
N ASN A 52 -4.73 8.55 1.29
CA ASN A 52 -3.33 8.94 1.23
C ASN A 52 -3.23 10.38 0.71
N TYR A 53 -2.11 11.07 0.95
CA TYR A 53 -1.98 12.50 0.63
C TYR A 53 -0.87 12.76 -0.38
N ALA A 54 -1.21 13.24 -1.59
CA ALA A 54 -0.32 13.66 -2.69
C ALA A 54 0.82 14.59 -2.22
N LYS A 55 1.88 14.73 -3.04
CA LYS A 55 2.82 15.84 -2.84
C LYS A 55 2.02 17.15 -2.99
N GLY A 56 1.95 17.95 -1.92
CA GLY A 56 1.06 19.11 -1.84
C GLY A 56 -0.16 18.93 -0.93
N GLY A 57 -0.33 17.76 -0.30
CA GLY A 57 -1.36 17.55 0.72
C GLY A 57 -2.75 17.22 0.18
N VAL A 58 -2.90 16.96 -1.12
CA VAL A 58 -4.18 16.59 -1.72
C VAL A 58 -4.54 15.14 -1.35
N PRO A 59 -5.69 14.90 -0.70
CA PRO A 59 -6.13 13.54 -0.38
C PRO A 59 -6.61 12.77 -1.62
N PHE A 60 -6.22 11.50 -1.70
CA PHE A 60 -6.69 10.54 -2.70
C PHE A 60 -6.88 9.16 -2.05
N ILE A 61 -7.78 8.37 -2.61
CA ILE A 61 -8.12 7.03 -2.16
C ILE A 61 -7.16 6.05 -2.82
N ASN A 62 -6.40 5.33 -2.02
CA ASN A 62 -5.47 4.31 -2.47
C ASN A 62 -5.96 2.93 -2.00
N ARG A 63 -6.29 2.04 -2.93
CA ARG A 63 -6.49 0.62 -2.64
C ARG A 63 -5.15 -0.09 -2.64
N ILE A 64 -4.85 -0.73 -1.52
CA ILE A 64 -3.60 -1.43 -1.28
C ILE A 64 -3.91 -2.91 -1.16
N ARG A 65 -3.26 -3.73 -1.99
CA ARG A 65 -3.32 -5.20 -1.92
C ARG A 65 -1.96 -5.76 -1.60
N VAL A 66 -1.86 -6.68 -0.65
CA VAL A 66 -0.61 -7.37 -0.30
C VAL A 66 -0.77 -8.88 -0.48
N GLN A 67 0.24 -9.53 -1.05
CA GLN A 67 0.24 -10.98 -1.26
C GLN A 67 1.64 -11.57 -1.02
N PRO A 68 1.74 -12.77 -0.44
CA PRO A 68 3.01 -13.46 -0.26
C PRO A 68 3.47 -14.15 -1.55
N LEU A 69 4.74 -13.96 -1.89
CA LEU A 69 5.41 -14.78 -2.91
C LEU A 69 6.05 -15.99 -2.25
N ARG A 70 5.67 -17.17 -2.71
CA ARG A 70 6.17 -18.47 -2.23
C ARG A 70 7.19 -19.03 -3.20
N ASP A 71 8.23 -19.67 -2.66
CA ASP A 71 9.13 -20.50 -3.47
C ASP A 71 8.50 -21.87 -3.75
N GLU A 72 9.21 -22.71 -4.50
CA GLU A 72 8.78 -24.07 -4.87
C GLU A 72 8.51 -24.97 -3.65
N THR A 73 9.04 -24.62 -2.48
CA THR A 73 8.83 -25.35 -1.21
C THR A 73 7.63 -24.83 -0.42
N GLY A 74 6.90 -23.85 -0.96
CA GLY A 74 5.75 -23.21 -0.31
C GLY A 74 6.12 -22.17 0.75
N ARG A 75 7.42 -21.91 0.95
CA ARG A 75 7.92 -20.92 1.93
C ARG A 75 7.78 -19.52 1.36
N VAL A 76 7.20 -18.63 2.16
CA VAL A 76 7.11 -17.20 1.80
C VAL A 76 8.51 -16.59 1.80
N THR A 77 8.93 -16.11 0.63
CA THR A 77 10.23 -15.46 0.42
C THR A 77 10.13 -13.94 0.43
N HIS A 78 9.02 -13.40 -0.08
CA HIS A 78 8.77 -11.96 -0.21
C HIS A 78 7.27 -11.65 -0.05
N MET A 79 6.96 -10.38 0.21
CA MET A 79 5.62 -9.83 0.09
C MET A 79 5.60 -8.85 -1.08
N VAL A 80 4.54 -8.88 -1.89
CA VAL A 80 4.28 -7.90 -2.94
C VAL A 80 3.10 -7.04 -2.51
N GLY A 81 3.22 -5.73 -2.73
CA GLY A 81 2.15 -4.76 -2.55
C GLY A 81 1.78 -4.12 -3.88
N VAL A 82 0.50 -4.12 -4.23
CA VAL A 82 -0.06 -3.39 -5.39
C VAL A 82 -0.83 -2.18 -4.86
N LEU A 83 -0.63 -1.04 -5.49
CA LEU A 83 -1.29 0.23 -5.15
C LEU A 83 -2.10 0.69 -6.36
N GLU A 84 -3.34 1.02 -6.11
CA GLU A 84 -4.27 1.51 -7.10
C GLU A 84 -4.85 2.83 -6.58
N ASP A 85 -4.53 3.92 -7.25
CA ASP A 85 -5.19 5.21 -7.01
C ASP A 85 -6.61 5.10 -7.58
N VAL A 86 -7.59 4.99 -6.69
CA VAL A 86 -8.97 4.71 -7.06
C VAL A 86 -9.72 6.00 -7.39
N MET A 87 -9.43 7.10 -6.69
CA MET A 87 -10.20 8.33 -6.78
C MET A 87 -9.53 9.48 -6.01
N ARG A 88 -9.65 10.72 -6.50
CA ARG A 88 -9.35 11.93 -5.70
C ARG A 88 -10.55 12.24 -4.83
N VAL A 89 -10.34 12.59 -3.55
CA VAL A 89 -11.48 12.89 -2.66
C VAL A 89 -12.32 14.07 -3.16
N GLU A 90 -11.70 15.00 -3.92
CA GLU A 90 -12.43 16.10 -4.57
C GLU A 90 -13.40 15.65 -5.67
N ASP A 91 -13.14 14.50 -6.30
CA ASP A 91 -13.94 13.94 -7.40
C ASP A 91 -15.01 12.95 -6.91
N ALA A 92 -15.09 12.73 -5.59
CA ALA A 92 -16.08 11.87 -4.96
C ALA A 92 -17.40 12.61 -4.78
N GLU A 93 -18.42 12.29 -5.59
CA GLU A 93 -19.83 12.57 -5.30
C GLU A 93 -20.25 11.87 -3.97
N PRO A 94 -21.27 12.34 -3.24
CA PRO A 94 -21.29 12.42 -1.77
C PRO A 94 -21.39 11.08 -1.02
N PRO A 95 -21.22 11.11 0.32
CA PRO A 95 -19.99 10.68 0.99
C PRO A 95 -19.67 9.19 0.79
N LEU A 96 -18.37 8.91 0.75
CA LEU A 96 -17.71 7.60 0.62
C LEU A 96 -18.18 6.49 1.58
N GLN A 97 -19.10 6.78 2.50
CA GLN A 97 -19.72 5.83 3.42
C GLN A 97 -20.50 4.70 2.69
N ASN A 98 -20.98 4.95 1.46
CA ASN A 98 -21.75 3.96 0.70
C ASN A 98 -20.95 2.94 -0.10
N ILE A 99 -19.61 3.05 -0.15
CA ILE A 99 -18.76 2.08 -0.86
C ILE A 99 -18.28 0.96 0.09
N TYR A 100 -18.57 1.08 1.39
CA TYR A 100 -18.15 0.15 2.45
C TYR A 100 -19.33 -0.55 3.13
N GLY A 101 -20.42 -0.78 2.38
CA GLY A 101 -21.52 -1.65 2.79
C GLY A 101 -21.31 -3.08 2.33
#